data_AF-A0AAE9S7K5-F1
#
_entry.id   AF-A0AAE9S7K5-F1
#
_cell.length_a   1.000
_cell.length_b   1.000
_cell.length_c   1.000
_cell.angle_alpha   90.00
_cell.angle_beta   90.00
_cell.angle_gamma   90.00
#
_symmetry.space_group_name_H-M   'P 1'
#
loop_
_entity.id
_entity.type
_entity.pdbx_description
1 polymer ?
#
loop_
_entity_poly.entity_id
_entity_poly.type
_entity_poly.pdbx_seq_one_letter_code
_entity_poly.pdbx_strand_id
1 'polypeptide(L)'
;MTNSNTEREAFEEAYLSVGGKQRELELEDGEYTNSKSLIGWELWQIKAKAQTIPNEIINEIQSWIAVKSNQAMELDGEEFVVGANELAEFIEQLVKGELGAEG
;
A
#
# COMPACT_ATOMS: atom_id res chain seq x y z
N MET A 1 -10.07 -0.70 0.58
CA MET A 1 -10.58 -2.05 0.27
C MET A 1 -10.72 -2.12 -1.25
N THR A 2 -9.66 -2.53 -1.95
CA THR A 2 -9.73 -2.79 -3.39
C THR A 2 -10.76 -3.88 -3.61
N ASN A 3 -11.64 -3.67 -4.58
CA ASN A 3 -12.67 -4.63 -4.91
C ASN A 3 -11.95 -5.89 -5.44
N SER A 4 -12.09 -7.04 -4.75
CA SER A 4 -11.35 -8.28 -5.06
C SER A 4 -11.44 -8.67 -6.55
N ASN A 5 -12.56 -8.34 -7.19
CA ASN A 5 -12.79 -8.57 -8.61
C ASN A 5 -11.85 -7.75 -9.52
N THR A 6 -11.53 -6.51 -9.15
CA THR A 6 -10.64 -5.64 -9.95
C THR A 6 -9.19 -6.11 -9.89
N GLU A 7 -8.73 -6.63 -8.74
CA GLU A 7 -7.38 -7.21 -8.64
C GLU A 7 -7.25 -8.52 -9.42
N ARG A 8 -8.32 -9.31 -9.44
CA ARG A 8 -8.38 -10.55 -10.19
C ARG A 8 -8.34 -10.29 -11.71
N GLU A 9 -9.13 -9.34 -12.20
CA GLU A 9 -9.10 -8.91 -13.60
C GLU A 9 -7.70 -8.44 -14.02
N ALA A 10 -7.03 -7.63 -13.19
CA ALA A 10 -5.68 -7.15 -13.46
C ALA A 10 -4.63 -8.28 -13.53
N PHE A 11 -4.76 -9.29 -12.66
CA PHE A 11 -3.93 -10.48 -12.72
C PHE A 11 -4.16 -11.27 -14.02
N GLU A 12 -5.42 -11.51 -14.39
CA GLU A 12 -5.77 -12.29 -15.57
C GLU A 12 -5.27 -11.62 -16.86
N GLU A 13 -5.44 -10.31 -16.99
CA GLU A 13 -4.89 -9.54 -18.11
C GLU A 13 -3.36 -9.68 -18.18
N ALA A 14 -2.67 -9.51 -17.05
CA ALA A 14 -1.22 -9.66 -16.98
C ALA A 14 -0.78 -11.09 -17.36
N TYR A 15 -1.45 -12.11 -16.84
CA TYR A 15 -1.18 -13.51 -17.12
C TYR A 15 -1.30 -13.83 -18.62
N LEU A 16 -2.33 -13.31 -19.29
CA LEU A 16 -2.52 -13.47 -20.74
C LEU A 16 -1.46 -12.71 -21.55
N SER A 17 -1.11 -11.50 -21.12
CA SER A 17 -0.13 -10.66 -21.83
C SER A 17 1.26 -11.30 -21.95
N VAL A 18 1.63 -12.17 -21.01
CA VAL A 18 2.91 -12.88 -20.98
C VAL A 18 2.85 -14.27 -21.63
N GLY A 19 1.75 -14.59 -22.31
CA GLY A 19 1.57 -15.84 -23.05
C GLY A 19 0.80 -16.94 -22.30
N GLY A 20 0.18 -16.60 -21.17
CA GLY A 20 -0.83 -17.46 -20.53
C GLY A 20 -2.04 -17.69 -21.44
N LYS A 21 -2.81 -18.75 -21.18
CA LYS A 21 -3.97 -19.12 -22.01
C LYS A 21 -5.28 -18.94 -21.25
N GLN A 22 -6.33 -18.51 -21.95
CA GLN A 22 -7.66 -18.33 -21.34
C GLN A 22 -8.16 -19.58 -20.61
N ARG A 23 -7.95 -20.77 -21.20
CA ARG A 23 -8.32 -22.06 -20.58
C ARG A 23 -7.59 -22.39 -19.28
N GLU A 24 -6.54 -21.66 -18.94
CA GLU A 24 -5.80 -21.82 -17.69
C GLU A 24 -6.40 -20.95 -16.57
N LEU A 25 -7.32 -20.03 -16.87
CA LEU A 25 -7.95 -19.13 -15.90
C LEU A 25 -9.30 -19.65 -15.38
N GLU A 26 -9.59 -20.94 -15.56
CA GLU A 26 -10.80 -21.56 -15.04
C GLU A 26 -10.78 -21.57 -13.50
N LEU A 27 -11.93 -21.23 -12.90
CA LEU A 27 -12.12 -21.16 -11.47
C LEU A 27 -13.08 -22.25 -10.99
N GLU A 28 -12.77 -22.88 -9.87
CA GLU A 28 -13.67 -23.76 -9.11
C GLU A 28 -13.63 -23.31 -7.65
N ASP A 29 -14.80 -23.12 -7.04
CA ASP A 29 -14.94 -22.58 -5.67
C ASP A 29 -14.17 -21.27 -5.40
N GLY A 30 -13.94 -20.48 -6.45
CA GLY A 30 -13.24 -19.19 -6.38
C GLY A 30 -11.72 -19.27 -6.49
N GLU A 31 -11.15 -20.45 -6.71
CA GLU A 31 -9.72 -20.70 -6.90
C GLU A 31 -9.40 -21.18 -8.32
N TYR A 32 -8.20 -20.89 -8.80
CA TYR A 32 -7.76 -21.35 -10.11
C TYR A 32 -7.49 -22.85 -10.11
N THR A 33 -8.14 -23.57 -11.03
CA THR A 33 -7.98 -25.04 -11.16
C THR A 33 -6.66 -25.42 -11.82
N ASN A 34 -6.09 -24.53 -12.64
CA ASN A 34 -4.81 -24.75 -13.28
C ASN A 34 -3.66 -24.34 -12.36
N SER A 35 -2.72 -25.26 -12.13
CA SER A 35 -1.54 -25.01 -11.29
C SER A 35 -0.74 -23.74 -11.66
N LYS A 36 -0.67 -23.35 -12.95
CA LYS A 36 0.11 -22.18 -13.37
C LYS A 36 -0.55 -20.87 -12.99
N SER A 37 -1.85 -20.75 -13.21
CA SER A 37 -2.61 -19.56 -12.83
C SER A 37 -2.79 -19.49 -11.32
N LEU A 38 -2.93 -20.62 -10.62
CA LEU A 38 -2.91 -20.67 -9.16
C LEU A 38 -1.61 -20.10 -8.57
N ILE A 39 -0.46 -20.64 -9.00
CA ILE A 39 0.85 -20.14 -8.55
C ILE A 39 1.05 -18.67 -8.96
N GLY A 40 0.66 -18.31 -10.18
CA GLY A 40 0.73 -16.92 -10.64
C GLY A 40 -0.08 -15.98 -9.76
N TRP A 41 -1.29 -16.39 -9.36
CA TRP A 41 -2.19 -15.63 -8.51
C TRP A 41 -1.63 -15.47 -7.09
N GLU A 42 -1.07 -16.53 -6.50
CA GLU A 42 -0.43 -16.45 -5.19
C GLU A 42 0.76 -15.48 -5.20
N LEU A 43 1.62 -15.55 -6.22
CA LEU A 43 2.75 -14.64 -6.39
C LEU A 43 2.29 -13.19 -6.61
N TRP A 44 1.23 -13.00 -7.40
CA TRP A 44 0.62 -11.69 -7.61
C TRP A 44 0.12 -11.09 -6.31
N GLN A 45 -0.59 -11.88 -5.49
CA GLN A 45 -1.10 -11.46 -4.19
C GLN A 45 0.02 -11.13 -3.21
N ILE A 46 1.12 -11.88 -3.20
CA ILE A 46 2.31 -11.55 -2.40
C ILE A 46 2.90 -10.21 -2.83
N LYS A 47 3.05 -9.97 -4.14
CA LYS A 47 3.58 -8.71 -4.67
C LYS A 47 2.63 -7.53 -4.41
N ALA A 48 1.33 -7.73 -4.52
CA ALA A 48 0.32 -6.71 -4.22
C ALA A 48 0.38 -6.33 -2.72
N LYS A 49 0.46 -7.32 -1.83
CA LYS A 49 0.64 -7.13 -0.39
C LYS A 49 1.99 -6.51 -0.02
N ALA A 50 3.03 -6.71 -0.83
CA ALA A 50 4.32 -6.05 -0.64
C ALA A 50 4.32 -4.57 -1.09
N GLN A 51 3.38 -4.17 -1.96
CA GLN A 51 3.24 -2.80 -2.45
C GLN A 51 2.20 -1.96 -1.70
N THR A 52 1.39 -2.57 -0.84
CA THR A 52 0.56 -1.80 0.08
C THR A 52 1.48 -1.09 1.07
N ILE A 53 1.45 0.24 1.08
CA ILE A 53 2.04 1.04 2.15
C ILE A 53 1.55 0.40 3.46
N PRO A 54 2.46 -0.11 4.32
CA PRO A 54 2.06 -0.72 5.58
C PRO A 54 1.11 0.22 6.32
N ASN A 55 0.05 -0.31 6.91
CA ASN A 55 -0.87 0.51 7.72
C ASN A 55 -0.11 1.30 8.81
N GLU A 56 1.03 0.77 9.26
CA GLU A 56 1.98 1.44 10.17
C GLU A 56 2.48 2.77 9.60
N ILE A 57 2.99 2.79 8.37
CA ILE A 57 3.43 4.02 7.67
C ILE A 57 2.25 5.00 7.50
N ILE A 58 1.04 4.51 7.19
CA ILE A 58 -0.15 5.37 7.09
C ILE A 58 -0.48 6.00 8.45
N ASN A 59 -0.44 5.21 9.53
CA ASN A 59 -0.72 5.69 10.87
C ASN A 59 0.31 6.73 11.32
N GLU A 60 1.60 6.51 11.05
CA GLU A 60 2.67 7.46 11.37
C GLU A 60 2.49 8.81 10.64
N ILE A 61 2.13 8.79 9.36
CA ILE A 61 1.78 10.00 8.60
C ILE A 61 0.57 10.71 9.23
N GLN A 62 -0.49 9.97 9.57
CA GLN A 62 -1.68 10.55 10.18
C GLN A 62 -1.39 11.16 11.55
N SER A 63 -0.60 10.50 12.40
CA SER A 63 -0.18 11.01 13.69
C SER A 63 0.66 12.29 13.54
N TRP A 64 1.61 12.32 12.61
CA TRP A 64 2.42 13.51 12.36
C TRP A 64 1.55 14.68 11.86
N ILE A 65 0.64 14.43 10.91
CA ILE A 65 -0.32 15.45 10.43
C ILE A 65 -1.17 15.98 11.58
N ALA A 66 -1.67 15.12 12.47
CA ALA A 66 -2.48 15.55 13.62
C ALA A 66 -1.70 16.48 14.56
N VAL A 67 -0.43 16.16 14.86
CA VAL A 67 0.45 17.03 15.65
C VAL A 67 0.62 18.39 14.95
N LYS A 68 0.88 18.39 13.64
CA LYS A 68 1.02 19.61 12.85
C LYS A 68 -0.25 20.44 12.79
N SER A 69 -1.42 19.81 12.69
CA SER A 69 -2.71 20.49 12.73
C SER A 69 -2.97 21.16 14.07
N ASN A 70 -2.64 20.51 15.20
CA ASN A 70 -2.77 21.14 16.52
C ASN A 70 -1.85 22.36 16.66
N GLN A 71 -0.60 22.25 16.22
CA GLN A 71 0.34 23.39 16.21
C GLN A 71 -0.19 24.55 15.36
N ALA A 72 -0.76 24.26 14.18
CA ALA A 72 -1.36 25.27 13.33
C ALA A 72 -2.55 25.98 13.99
N MET A 73 -3.34 25.29 14.83
CA MET A 73 -4.46 25.91 15.55
C MET A 73 -4.01 26.90 16.63
N GLU A 74 -2.79 26.76 17.14
CA GLU A 74 -2.23 27.64 18.17
C GLU A 74 -1.65 28.94 17.61
N LEU A 75 -1.54 29.06 16.28
CA LEU A 75 -0.88 30.19 15.61
C LEU A 75 -1.69 31.49 15.54
N ASP A 76 -2.87 31.57 16.15
CA ASP A 76 -3.73 32.78 16.22
C ASP A 76 -3.82 33.61 14.90
N GLY A 77 -3.91 32.91 13.77
CA GLY A 77 -4.01 33.51 12.43
C GLY A 77 -2.69 33.69 11.68
N GLU A 78 -1.54 33.31 12.25
CA GLU A 78 -0.27 33.21 11.53
C GLU A 78 -0.24 32.01 10.58
N GLU A 79 0.59 32.12 9.53
CA GLU A 79 0.75 31.07 8.53
C GLU A 79 1.52 29.88 9.13
N PHE A 80 0.93 28.70 9.05
CA PHE A 80 1.60 27.46 9.42
C PHE A 80 2.60 27.04 8.35
N VAL A 81 3.89 27.01 8.70
CA VAL A 81 4.97 26.59 7.81
C VAL A 81 5.77 25.45 8.45
N VAL A 82 5.92 24.34 7.73
CA VAL A 82 6.83 23.26 8.11
C VAL A 82 8.21 23.52 7.51
N GLY A 83 9.24 23.47 8.35
CA GLY A 83 10.62 23.62 7.90
C GLY A 83 11.04 22.45 6.99
N ALA A 84 11.80 22.73 5.93
CA ALA A 84 12.27 21.70 5.00
C ALA A 84 13.10 20.61 5.70
N ASN A 85 13.91 20.98 6.71
CA ASN A 85 14.69 20.02 7.49
C ASN A 85 13.80 19.10 8.34
N GLU A 86 12.78 19.67 8.98
CA GLU A 86 11.82 18.90 9.78
C GLU A 86 11.04 17.91 8.91
N LEU A 87 10.60 18.33 7.72
CA LEU A 87 9.96 17.45 6.77
C LEU A 87 10.91 16.33 6.31
N ALA A 88 12.17 16.66 6.04
CA ALA A 88 13.18 15.68 5.63
C ALA A 88 13.46 14.65 6.73
N GLU A 89 13.58 15.08 7.99
CA GLU A 89 13.77 14.21 9.15
C GLU A 89 12.59 13.26 9.35
N PHE A 90 11.35 13.77 9.25
CA PHE A 90 10.15 12.93 9.33
C PHE A 90 10.14 11.85 8.23
N ILE A 91 10.43 12.23 6.98
CA ILE A 91 10.50 11.28 5.86
C ILE A 91 11.61 10.25 6.08
N GLU A 92 12.78 10.66 6.58
CA GLU A 92 13.89 9.75 6.85
C GLU A 92 13.54 8.71 7.92
N GLN A 93 12.89 9.12 9.01
CA GLN A 93 12.46 8.21 10.08
C GLN A 93 11.34 7.26 9.61
N LEU A 94 10.40 7.77 8.81
CA LEU A 94 9.32 6.99 8.17
C LEU A 94 9.87 5.90 7.26
N VAL A 95 10.90 6.21 6.46
CA VAL A 95 11.53 5.24 5.54
C VAL A 95 12.34 4.19 6.28
N LYS A 96 12.96 4.55 7.41
CA LYS A 96 13.73 3.60 8.25
C LYS A 96 12.86 2.72 9.13
N GLY A 97 11.56 3.02 9.26
CA GLY A 97 10.65 2.34 10.20
C GLY A 97 11.00 2.62 11.66
N GLU A 98 11.56 3.81 11.94
CA GLU A 98 12.00 4.22 13.28
C GLU A 98 10.90 4.96 14.06
N LEU A 99 9.84 5.40 13.38
CA LEU A 99 8.67 5.98 14.01
C LEU A 99 7.80 4.85 14.59
N GLY A 100 7.82 4.68 15.93
CA GLY A 100 7.05 3.62 16.59
C GLY A 100 7.89 2.52 17.27
N ALA A 101 9.22 2.70 17.37
CA ALA A 101 10.08 1.84 18.19
C ALA A 101 9.90 2.00 19.72
N GLU A 102 8.99 2.89 20.16
CA GLU A 102 8.59 3.00 21.56
C GLU A 102 7.07 2.81 21.68
N GLY A 103 6.68 1.62 22.14
CA GLY A 103 5.30 1.20 22.43
C GLY A 103 5.22 -0.24 22.89
#